data_AF-G5Q5R5-F1
#
_entry.id   AF-G5Q5R5-F1
#
_cell.length_a   1.000
_cell.length_b   1.000
_cell.length_c   1.000
_cell.angle_alpha   90.00
_cell.angle_beta   90.00
_cell.angle_gamma   90.00
#
_symmetry.space_group_name_H-M   'P 1'
#
loop_
_entity.id
_entity.type
_entity.pdbx_description
1 polymer ?
#
loop_
_entity_poly.entity_id
_entity_poly.type
_entity_poly.pdbx_seq_one_letter_code
_entity_poly.pdbx_strand_id
1 'polypeptide(L)'
;MDRVLHFVLALAVVAVLALLVSSDRKKIRIRYVIQLLVIEVLLAWFFLNSDVGLGFVKGFSEMFEKLLGFANEGTNFVFGSMNDQGLAFFFLKVLCPIVFISALIGILQHIRVLPVVIRAIGFLLSKVNGMGKLESFNAVSSLILGQSENFIAYKDILGKMSRNRMYTMAATAMSTVSMSIVGAYMTMLDPKYVVAALVLNMVHLMFPLR
;
A
#
# COMPACT_ATOMS: atom_id res chain seq x y z
N MET A 1 4.42 -27.80 -14.39
CA MET A 1 5.08 -28.04 -13.09
C MET A 1 6.09 -26.95 -12.75
N ASP A 2 6.73 -26.33 -13.75
CA ASP A 2 7.79 -25.34 -13.53
C ASP A 2 7.33 -24.12 -12.73
N ARG A 3 6.16 -23.53 -13.02
CA ARG A 3 5.69 -22.32 -12.31
C ARG A 3 5.50 -22.51 -10.80
N VAL A 4 4.97 -23.67 -10.38
CA VAL A 4 4.79 -23.99 -8.97
C VAL A 4 6.15 -24.19 -8.29
N LEU A 5 7.08 -24.84 -8.98
CA LEU A 5 8.43 -25.06 -8.49
C LEU A 5 9.19 -23.73 -8.32
N HIS A 6 9.07 -22.80 -9.27
CA HIS A 6 9.64 -21.45 -9.16
C HIS A 6 9.02 -20.66 -8.01
N PHE A 7 7.70 -20.76 -7.82
CA PHE A 7 7.01 -20.08 -6.70
C PHE A 7 7.49 -20.58 -5.34
N VAL A 8 7.57 -21.91 -5.15
CA VAL A 8 8.05 -22.52 -3.91
C VAL A 8 9.53 -22.17 -3.68
N LEU A 9 10.35 -22.18 -4.73
CA LEU A 9 11.76 -21.81 -4.64
C LEU A 9 11.93 -20.33 -4.27
N ALA A 10 11.16 -19.42 -4.86
CA ALA A 10 11.17 -18.00 -4.49
C ALA A 10 10.80 -17.81 -3.01
N LEU A 11 9.74 -18.51 -2.55
CA LEU A 11 9.33 -18.47 -1.14
C LEU A 11 10.43 -18.98 -0.21
N ALA A 12 11.08 -20.10 -0.57
CA ALA A 12 12.18 -20.67 0.20
C ALA A 12 13.37 -19.70 0.28
N VAL A 13 13.74 -19.06 -0.83
CA VAL A 13 14.84 -18.08 -0.87
C VAL A 13 14.52 -16.89 0.03
N VAL A 14 13.32 -16.30 -0.08
CA VAL A 14 12.92 -15.17 0.78
C VAL A 14 12.91 -15.57 2.25
N ALA A 15 12.42 -16.76 2.58
CA ALA A 15 12.44 -17.28 3.95
C ALA A 15 13.86 -17.48 4.48
N VAL A 16 14.77 -18.02 3.67
CA VAL A 16 16.19 -18.20 4.04
C VAL A 16 16.85 -16.85 4.28
N LEU A 17 16.66 -15.86 3.40
CA LEU A 17 17.20 -14.52 3.57
C LEU A 17 16.66 -13.85 4.85
N ALA A 18 15.35 -13.98 5.11
CA ALA A 18 14.74 -13.47 6.35
C ALA A 18 15.33 -14.16 7.60
N LEU A 19 15.58 -15.47 7.55
CA LEU A 19 16.20 -16.23 8.65
C LEU A 19 17.67 -15.85 8.89
N LEU A 20 18.42 -15.55 7.84
CA LEU A 20 19.82 -15.13 7.95
C LEU A 20 19.95 -13.79 8.68
N VAL A 21 19.06 -12.84 8.39
CA VAL A 21 19.05 -11.48 8.98
C VAL A 21 18.29 -11.42 10.32
N SER A 22 17.55 -12.47 10.68
CA SER A 22 16.75 -12.50 11.91
C SER A 22 17.60 -12.47 13.19
N SER A 23 17.29 -11.53 14.08
CA SER A 23 17.97 -11.37 15.38
C SER A 23 17.64 -12.47 16.39
N ASP A 24 16.46 -13.10 16.33
CA ASP A 24 16.04 -14.11 17.29
C ASP A 24 15.16 -15.19 16.64
N ARG A 25 15.82 -16.20 16.06
CA ARG A 25 15.18 -17.28 15.28
C ARG A 25 14.23 -18.14 16.10
N LYS A 26 14.38 -18.16 17.43
CA LYS A 26 13.57 -19.00 18.33
C LYS A 26 12.21 -18.41 18.64
N LYS A 27 12.03 -17.09 18.46
CA LYS A 27 10.76 -16.40 18.71
C LYS A 27 9.87 -16.30 17.46
N ILE A 28 10.30 -16.85 16.33
CA ILE A 28 9.52 -16.81 15.09
C ILE A 28 8.27 -17.67 15.27
N ARG A 29 7.10 -17.01 15.24
CA ARG A 29 5.81 -17.69 15.35
C ARG A 29 5.36 -18.20 13.97
N ILE A 30 5.91 -19.34 13.57
CA ILE A 30 5.66 -19.99 12.26
C ILE A 30 4.17 -20.11 11.93
N ARG A 31 3.31 -20.33 12.93
CA ARG A 31 1.85 -20.38 12.75
C ARG A 31 1.29 -19.14 12.03
N TYR A 32 1.71 -17.94 12.42
CA TYR A 32 1.21 -16.70 11.81
C TYR A 32 1.77 -16.48 10.42
N VAL A 33 3.03 -16.87 10.18
CA VAL A 33 3.67 -16.77 8.85
C VAL A 33 2.93 -17.65 7.84
N ILE A 34 2.63 -18.90 8.21
CA ILE A 34 1.90 -19.83 7.33
C ILE A 34 0.45 -19.35 7.13
N GLN A 35 -0.22 -18.91 8.20
CA GLN A 35 -1.59 -18.37 8.09
C GLN A 35 -1.65 -17.17 7.16
N LEU A 36 -0.71 -16.23 7.28
CA LEU A 36 -0.64 -15.05 6.43
C LEU A 36 -0.44 -15.43 4.97
N LEU A 37 0.52 -16.31 4.69
CA LEU A 37 0.83 -16.77 3.34
C LEU A 37 -0.38 -17.46 2.69
N VAL A 38 -1.08 -18.32 3.43
CA VAL A 38 -2.30 -18.98 2.94
C VAL A 38 -3.38 -17.94 2.62
N ILE A 39 -3.60 -16.97 3.51
CA ILE A 39 -4.58 -15.90 3.30
C ILE A 39 -4.20 -15.05 2.08
N GLU A 40 -2.93 -14.68 1.93
CA GLU A 40 -2.43 -13.90 0.79
C GLU A 40 -2.63 -14.65 -0.54
N VAL A 41 -2.32 -15.95 -0.59
CA VAL A 41 -2.53 -16.77 -1.79
C VAL A 41 -4.02 -16.89 -2.13
N LEU A 42 -4.88 -17.08 -1.12
CA LEU A 42 -6.33 -17.16 -1.33
C LEU A 42 -6.92 -15.83 -1.81
N LEU A 43 -6.47 -14.70 -1.22
CA LEU A 43 -6.89 -13.37 -1.65
C LEU A 43 -6.37 -13.02 -3.04
N ALA A 44 -5.12 -13.37 -3.35
CA ALA A 44 -4.55 -13.16 -4.68
C ALA A 44 -5.35 -13.94 -5.73
N TRP A 45 -5.68 -15.20 -5.44
CA TRP A 45 -6.53 -16.00 -6.31
C TRP A 45 -7.93 -15.37 -6.46
N PHE A 46 -8.55 -14.94 -5.36
CA PHE A 46 -9.85 -14.29 -5.36
C PHE A 46 -9.87 -13.01 -6.23
N PHE A 47 -8.92 -12.09 -6.03
CA PHE A 47 -8.90 -10.83 -6.78
C PHE A 47 -8.48 -10.98 -8.25
N LEU A 48 -7.75 -12.05 -8.60
CA LEU A 48 -7.26 -12.27 -9.97
C LEU A 48 -8.10 -13.25 -10.78
N ASN A 49 -8.92 -14.10 -10.16
CA ASN A 49 -9.69 -15.14 -10.85
C ASN A 49 -11.20 -15.15 -10.54
N SER A 50 -11.66 -14.50 -9.46
CA SER A 50 -13.10 -14.48 -9.11
C SER A 50 -13.81 -13.31 -9.77
N ASP A 51 -15.02 -13.54 -10.29
CA ASP A 51 -15.86 -12.48 -10.89
C ASP A 51 -16.16 -11.34 -9.90
N VAL A 52 -16.40 -11.68 -8.64
CA VAL A 52 -16.65 -10.69 -7.57
C VAL A 52 -15.39 -9.87 -7.28
N GLY A 53 -14.23 -10.53 -7.22
CA GLY A 53 -12.94 -9.87 -6.98
C GLY A 53 -12.57 -8.94 -8.13
N LEU A 54 -12.76 -9.39 -9.38
CA LEU A 54 -12.57 -8.59 -10.58
C LEU A 54 -13.56 -7.42 -10.65
N GLY A 55 -14.80 -7.60 -10.20
CA GLY A 55 -15.78 -6.54 -10.08
C GLY A 55 -15.34 -5.43 -9.11
N PHE A 56 -14.81 -5.80 -7.94
CA PHE A 56 -14.25 -4.84 -6.99
C PHE A 56 -13.05 -4.09 -7.58
N VAL A 57 -12.12 -4.82 -8.19
CA VAL A 57 -10.94 -4.26 -8.85
C VAL A 57 -11.33 -3.28 -9.94
N LYS A 58 -12.32 -3.64 -10.77
CA LYS A 58 -12.83 -2.79 -11.84
C LYS A 58 -13.43 -1.50 -11.28
N GLY A 59 -14.31 -1.59 -10.28
CA GLY A 59 -14.91 -0.41 -9.66
C GLY A 59 -13.87 0.54 -9.05
N PHE A 60 -12.85 -0.01 -8.40
CA PHE A 60 -11.74 0.79 -7.87
C PHE A 60 -10.90 1.44 -8.99
N SER A 61 -10.64 0.70 -10.07
CA SER A 61 -9.88 1.19 -11.23
C SER A 61 -10.63 2.30 -11.95
N GLU A 62 -11.93 2.16 -12.17
CA GLU A 62 -12.79 3.21 -12.78
C GLU A 62 -12.84 4.49 -11.94
N MET A 63 -12.87 4.35 -10.60
CA MET A 63 -12.78 5.51 -9.70
C MET A 63 -11.45 6.24 -9.89
N PHE A 64 -10.33 5.51 -9.94
CA PHE A 64 -9.01 6.09 -10.15
C PHE A 64 -8.87 6.69 -11.55
N GLU A 65 -9.41 6.04 -12.58
CA GLU A 65 -9.41 6.54 -13.95
C GLU A 65 -10.13 7.89 -14.05
N LYS A 66 -11.26 8.07 -13.36
CA LYS A 66 -11.94 9.38 -13.27
C LYS A 66 -11.08 10.45 -12.60
N LEU A 67 -10.41 10.11 -11.49
CA LEU A 67 -9.49 11.04 -10.81
C LEU A 67 -8.31 11.43 -11.71
N LEU A 68 -7.75 10.48 -12.44
CA LEU A 68 -6.70 10.73 -13.43
C LEU A 68 -7.22 11.54 -14.62
N GLY A 69 -8.49 11.40 -14.98
CA GLY A 69 -9.17 12.26 -15.95
C GLY A 69 -9.13 13.74 -15.52
N PHE A 70 -9.54 14.04 -14.29
CA PHE A 70 -9.45 15.40 -13.74
C PHE A 70 -8.01 15.91 -13.68
N ALA A 71 -7.05 15.06 -13.33
CA ALA A 71 -5.64 15.41 -13.33
C ALA A 71 -5.12 15.75 -14.74
N ASN A 72 -5.56 15.00 -15.76
CA ASN A 72 -5.21 15.25 -17.15
C ASN A 72 -5.80 16.57 -17.67
N GLU A 73 -7.04 16.92 -17.30
CA GLU A 73 -7.61 18.23 -17.64
C GLU A 73 -6.78 19.37 -17.04
N GLY A 74 -6.38 19.27 -15.77
CA GLY A 74 -5.50 20.25 -15.14
C GLY A 74 -4.11 20.32 -15.80
N THR A 75 -3.56 19.18 -16.21
CA THR A 75 -2.27 19.12 -16.92
C THR A 75 -2.36 19.79 -18.29
N ASN A 76 -3.42 19.53 -19.05
CA ASN A 76 -3.67 20.15 -20.35
C ASN A 76 -3.93 21.65 -20.23
N PHE A 77 -4.57 22.11 -19.14
CA PHE A 77 -4.73 23.53 -18.85
C PHE A 77 -3.38 24.23 -18.63
N VAL A 78 -2.45 23.61 -17.89
CA VAL A 78 -1.15 24.21 -17.57
C VAL A 78 -0.16 24.12 -18.73
N PHE A 79 -0.12 22.99 -19.45
CA PHE A 79 0.91 22.70 -20.46
C PHE A 79 0.40 22.69 -21.90
N GLY A 80 -0.89 22.98 -22.12
CA GLY A 80 -1.50 23.04 -23.46
C GLY A 80 -1.34 21.73 -24.24
N SER A 81 -1.03 21.84 -25.53
CA SER A 81 -0.84 20.72 -26.45
C SER A 81 0.54 20.06 -26.39
N MET A 82 1.39 20.41 -25.42
CA MET A 82 2.70 19.78 -25.24
C MET A 82 2.56 18.26 -24.96
N ASN A 83 1.44 17.86 -24.37
CA ASN A 83 1.03 16.46 -24.17
C ASN A 83 0.80 15.73 -25.51
N ASP A 84 0.19 16.41 -26.48
CA ASP A 84 -0.18 15.86 -27.79
C ASP A 84 1.03 15.79 -28.74
N GLN A 85 2.03 16.65 -28.52
CA GLN A 85 3.28 16.67 -29.26
C GLN A 85 4.29 15.58 -28.81
N GLY A 86 3.93 14.76 -27.82
CA GLY A 86 4.77 13.67 -27.31
C GLY A 86 6.01 14.14 -26.54
N LEU A 87 6.12 15.44 -26.23
CA LEU A 87 7.21 15.99 -25.43
C LEU A 87 6.97 15.67 -23.95
N ALA A 88 7.99 15.13 -23.28
CA ALA A 88 7.99 14.87 -21.84
C ALA A 88 6.82 14.00 -21.34
N PHE A 89 6.49 12.91 -22.06
CA PHE A 89 5.42 11.96 -21.71
C PHE A 89 5.42 11.55 -20.23
N PHE A 90 6.58 11.15 -19.70
CA PHE A 90 6.70 10.76 -18.29
C PHE A 90 6.35 11.91 -17.33
N PHE A 91 6.78 13.13 -17.65
CA PHE A 91 6.50 14.29 -16.81
C PHE A 91 5.00 14.63 -16.82
N LEU A 92 4.39 14.69 -18.00
CA LEU A 92 3.00 15.12 -18.14
C LEU A 92 1.99 14.03 -17.76
N LYS A 93 2.24 12.76 -18.09
CA LYS A 93 1.30 11.65 -17.85
C LYS A 93 1.51 10.91 -16.54
N VAL A 94 2.65 11.11 -15.87
CA VAL A 94 2.96 10.42 -14.60
C VAL A 94 3.18 11.43 -13.48
N LEU A 95 4.09 12.39 -13.67
CA LEU A 95 4.46 13.32 -12.59
C LEU A 95 3.36 14.33 -12.26
N CYS A 96 2.70 14.92 -13.26
CA CYS A 96 1.60 15.86 -13.02
C CYS A 96 0.40 15.21 -12.29
N PRO A 97 -0.06 14.00 -12.66
CA PRO A 97 -1.04 13.26 -11.85
C PRO A 97 -0.60 13.00 -10.41
N ILE A 98 0.68 12.68 -10.16
CA ILE A 98 1.19 12.51 -8.78
C ILE A 98 1.02 13.82 -8.00
N VAL A 99 1.37 14.97 -8.59
CA VAL A 99 1.19 16.29 -7.96
C VAL A 99 -0.28 16.55 -7.64
N PHE A 100 -1.19 16.26 -8.56
CA PHE A 100 -2.62 16.41 -8.35
C PHE A 100 -3.14 15.54 -7.19
N ILE A 101 -2.82 14.24 -7.19
CA ILE A 101 -3.29 13.35 -6.12
C ILE A 101 -2.68 13.75 -4.78
N SER A 102 -1.42 14.19 -4.76
CA SER A 102 -0.76 14.67 -3.53
C SER A 102 -1.44 15.93 -2.99
N ALA A 103 -1.82 16.88 -3.86
CA ALA A 103 -2.59 18.06 -3.47
C ALA A 103 -3.99 17.69 -2.94
N LEU A 104 -4.67 16.73 -3.59
CA LEU A 104 -5.97 16.23 -3.14
C LEU A 104 -5.88 15.60 -1.75
N ILE A 105 -4.89 14.74 -1.52
CA ILE A 105 -4.61 14.14 -0.20
C ILE A 105 -4.35 15.25 0.84
N GLY A 106 -3.55 16.26 0.47
CA GLY A 106 -3.29 17.42 1.32
C GLY A 106 -4.55 18.19 1.71
N ILE A 107 -5.47 18.41 0.76
CA ILE A 107 -6.78 19.03 1.03
C ILE A 107 -7.60 18.15 1.98
N LEU A 108 -7.73 16.85 1.69
CA LEU A 108 -8.47 15.89 2.52
C LEU A 108 -7.91 15.78 3.95
N GLN A 109 -6.60 15.95 4.10
CA GLN A 109 -5.93 16.01 5.39
C GLN A 109 -6.22 17.33 6.12
N HIS A 110 -6.20 18.47 5.42
CA HIS A 110 -6.51 19.78 6.00
C HIS A 110 -7.95 19.86 6.52
N ILE A 111 -8.92 19.37 5.75
CA ILE A 111 -10.34 19.32 6.15
C ILE A 111 -10.66 18.19 7.16
N ARG A 112 -9.64 17.44 7.61
CA ARG A 112 -9.73 16.34 8.57
C ARG A 112 -10.59 15.14 8.16
N VAL A 113 -10.94 14.98 6.90
CA VAL A 113 -11.62 13.77 6.39
C VAL A 113 -10.68 12.56 6.47
N LEU A 114 -9.44 12.72 6.00
CA LEU A 114 -8.48 11.61 5.92
C LEU A 114 -8.09 11.05 7.29
N PRO A 115 -7.77 11.86 8.32
CA PRO A 115 -7.51 11.36 9.67
C PRO A 115 -8.68 10.60 10.28
N VAL A 116 -9.93 10.99 9.98
CA VAL A 116 -11.13 10.29 10.46
C VAL A 116 -11.23 8.90 9.84
N VAL A 117 -11.02 8.80 8.51
CA VAL A 117 -10.99 7.52 7.78
C VAL A 117 -9.88 6.62 8.32
N ILE A 118 -8.66 7.15 8.46
CA ILE A 118 -7.51 6.40 9.00
C ILE A 118 -7.83 5.87 10.41
N ARG A 119 -8.43 6.69 11.28
CA ARG A 119 -8.78 6.28 12.64
C ARG A 119 -9.85 5.20 12.65
N ALA A 120 -10.86 5.30 11.78
CA ALA A 120 -11.92 4.31 11.68
C ALA A 120 -11.40 2.95 11.20
N ILE A 121 -10.62 2.94 10.11
CA ILE A 121 -10.01 1.71 9.58
C ILE A 121 -9.00 1.15 10.59
N GLY A 122 -8.11 1.99 11.13
CA GLY A 122 -7.13 1.55 12.13
C GLY A 122 -7.77 0.96 13.38
N PHE A 123 -8.92 1.49 13.81
CA PHE A 123 -9.70 0.91 14.91
C PHE A 123 -10.28 -0.46 14.54
N LEU A 124 -10.91 -0.59 13.37
CA LEU A 124 -11.43 -1.87 12.89
C LEU A 124 -10.31 -2.92 12.79
N LEU A 125 -9.17 -2.55 12.21
CA LEU A 125 -8.00 -3.42 12.10
C LEU A 125 -7.45 -3.82 13.48
N SER A 126 -7.37 -2.89 14.43
CA SER A 126 -6.90 -3.22 15.79
C SER A 126 -7.81 -4.26 16.47
N LYS A 127 -9.11 -4.24 16.16
CA LYS A 127 -10.08 -5.19 16.72
C LYS A 127 -9.99 -6.57 16.08
N VAL A 128 -9.75 -6.63 14.78
CA VAL A 128 -9.63 -7.90 14.03
C VAL A 128 -8.29 -8.60 14.32
N ASN A 129 -7.20 -7.83 14.43
CA ASN A 129 -5.85 -8.40 14.43
C ASN A 129 -5.18 -8.51 15.79
N GLY A 130 -5.74 -7.91 16.83
CA GLY A 130 -5.13 -7.87 18.17
C GLY A 130 -3.82 -7.05 18.23
N MET A 131 -3.48 -6.33 17.17
CA MET A 131 -2.37 -5.36 17.16
C MET A 131 -2.70 -4.15 18.05
N GLY A 132 -1.65 -3.50 18.54
CA GLY A 132 -1.82 -2.24 19.26
C GLY A 132 -2.38 -1.15 18.33
N LYS A 133 -3.19 -0.24 18.91
CA LYS A 133 -3.86 0.84 18.16
C LYS A 133 -2.90 1.70 17.34
N LEU A 134 -1.66 1.85 17.82
CA LEU A 134 -0.63 2.67 17.17
C LEU A 134 -0.02 1.95 15.96
N GLU A 135 0.20 0.63 16.05
CA GLU A 135 0.65 -0.20 14.93
C GLU A 135 -0.41 -0.27 13.83
N SER A 136 -1.69 -0.47 14.20
CA SER A 136 -2.78 -0.47 13.23
C SER A 136 -3.00 0.90 12.59
N PHE A 137 -2.84 1.98 13.36
CA PHE A 137 -2.87 3.34 12.81
C PHE A 137 -1.70 3.57 11.83
N ASN A 138 -0.48 3.16 12.19
CA ASN A 138 0.70 3.27 11.34
C ASN A 138 0.54 2.54 10.00
N ALA A 139 0.02 1.31 10.03
CA ALA A 139 -0.24 0.53 8.84
C ALA A 139 -1.16 1.28 7.86
N VAL A 140 -2.34 1.70 8.32
CA VAL A 140 -3.34 2.38 7.48
C VAL A 140 -2.84 3.74 7.01
N SER A 141 -2.24 4.51 7.92
CA SER A 141 -1.72 5.84 7.64
C SER A 141 -0.58 5.79 6.62
N SER A 142 0.34 4.82 6.72
CA SER A 142 1.43 4.64 5.74
C SER A 142 0.92 4.29 4.34
N LEU A 143 -0.11 3.47 4.23
CA LEU A 143 -0.71 3.08 2.95
C LEU A 143 -1.41 4.27 2.28
N ILE A 144 -2.11 5.09 3.06
CA ILE A 144 -2.90 6.21 2.53
C ILE A 144 -2.04 7.45 2.26
N LEU A 145 -1.25 7.88 3.23
CA LEU A 145 -0.47 9.12 3.16
C LEU A 145 0.89 8.91 2.51
N GLY A 146 1.51 7.75 2.72
CA GLY A 146 2.91 7.51 2.38
C GLY A 146 3.83 7.59 3.59
N GLN A 147 5.07 7.13 3.38
CA GLN A 147 6.05 6.97 4.44
C GLN A 147 6.41 8.30 5.14
N SER A 148 6.69 9.35 4.36
CA SER A 148 7.15 10.66 4.84
C SER A 148 6.14 11.35 5.77
N GLU A 149 4.89 11.41 5.33
CA GLU A 149 3.78 12.07 6.00
C GLU A 149 3.37 11.29 7.25
N ASN A 150 3.40 9.97 7.16
CA ASN A 150 3.11 9.09 8.28
C ASN A 150 4.09 9.31 9.44
N PHE A 151 5.40 9.41 9.17
CA PHE A 151 6.41 9.68 10.22
C PHE A 151 6.21 11.03 10.92
N ILE A 152 5.72 12.05 10.20
CA ILE A 152 5.42 13.36 10.80
C ILE A 152 4.27 13.24 11.81
N ALA A 153 3.25 12.42 11.52
CA ALA A 153 2.05 12.28 12.35
C ALA A 153 2.33 11.77 13.79
N TYR A 154 3.47 11.11 14.01
CA TYR A 154 3.86 10.57 15.32
C TYR A 154 5.31 10.91 15.71
N LYS A 155 5.89 11.96 15.13
CA LYS A 155 7.25 12.44 15.43
C LYS A 155 7.53 12.56 16.92
N ASP A 156 6.57 13.10 17.68
CA ASP A 156 6.74 13.40 19.11
C ASP A 156 6.73 12.16 20.03
N ILE A 157 6.30 11.01 19.50
CA ILE A 157 6.25 9.75 20.25
C ILE A 157 7.32 8.74 19.80
N LEU A 158 8.01 8.99 18.68
CA LEU A 158 9.08 8.11 18.17
C LEU A 158 10.16 7.84 19.22
N GLY A 159 10.62 8.88 19.92
CA GLY A 159 11.67 8.76 20.94
C GLY A 159 11.27 7.98 22.20
N LYS A 160 9.97 7.70 22.38
CA LYS A 160 9.44 6.97 23.54
C LYS A 160 9.14 5.49 23.22
N MET A 161 9.36 5.05 21.98
CA MET A 161 9.04 3.69 21.56
C MET A 161 10.20 2.73 21.81
N SER A 162 9.86 1.47 22.13
CA SER A 162 10.87 0.42 22.19
C SER A 162 11.46 0.15 20.81
N ARG A 163 12.71 -0.33 20.78
CA ARG A 163 13.44 -0.66 19.55
C ARG A 163 12.65 -1.60 18.63
N ASN A 164 12.00 -2.61 19.20
CA ASN A 164 11.21 -3.58 18.44
C ASN A 164 9.98 -2.93 17.81
N ARG A 165 9.30 -2.03 18.53
CA ARG A 165 8.12 -1.32 18.01
C ARG A 165 8.50 -0.35 16.90
N MET A 166 9.62 0.35 17.06
CA MET A 166 10.16 1.24 16.04
C MET A 166 10.52 0.47 14.76
N TYR A 167 11.16 -0.70 14.90
CA TYR A 167 11.43 -1.58 13.76
C TYR A 167 10.15 -2.04 13.07
N THR A 168 9.15 -2.51 13.82
CA THR A 168 7.85 -2.91 13.26
C THR A 168 7.21 -1.77 12.47
N MET A 169 7.18 -0.55 13.02
CA MET A 169 6.59 0.60 12.32
C MET A 169 7.35 0.97 11.05
N ALA A 170 8.69 0.93 11.09
CA ALA A 170 9.53 1.24 9.93
C ALA A 170 9.39 0.18 8.84
N ALA A 171 9.46 -1.11 9.19
CA ALA A 171 9.28 -2.22 8.26
C ALA A 171 7.89 -2.17 7.61
N THR A 172 6.84 -1.91 8.40
CA THR A 172 5.49 -1.67 7.90
C THR A 172 5.47 -0.53 6.89
N ALA A 173 5.98 0.66 7.23
CA ALA A 173 5.92 1.81 6.34
C ALA A 173 6.76 1.62 5.06
N MET A 174 7.88 0.89 5.13
CA MET A 174 8.71 0.57 3.95
C MET A 174 8.07 -0.50 3.06
N SER A 175 7.20 -1.35 3.62
CA SER A 175 6.48 -2.36 2.83
C SER A 175 5.31 -1.77 2.05
N THR A 176 4.87 -0.54 2.34
CA THR A 176 3.71 0.08 1.70
C THR A 176 4.08 1.03 0.57
N VAL A 177 3.09 1.34 -0.27
CA VAL A 177 3.15 2.38 -1.31
C VAL A 177 2.06 3.40 -1.01
N SER A 178 2.37 4.69 -1.16
CA SER A 178 1.39 5.76 -1.00
C SER A 178 0.32 5.71 -2.10
N MET A 179 -0.92 6.00 -1.74
CA MET A 179 -2.03 6.14 -2.68
C MET A 179 -1.78 7.18 -3.78
N SER A 180 -0.89 8.16 -3.55
CA SER A 180 -0.50 9.13 -4.59
C SER A 180 0.25 8.51 -5.76
N ILE A 181 1.06 7.48 -5.50
CA ILE A 181 1.87 6.78 -6.50
C ILE A 181 1.06 5.66 -7.16
N VAL A 182 0.09 5.09 -6.45
CA VAL A 182 -0.81 4.06 -6.98
C VAL A 182 -1.51 4.52 -8.27
N GLY A 183 -2.00 5.76 -8.30
CA GLY A 183 -2.62 6.33 -9.49
C GLY A 183 -1.66 6.39 -10.70
N ALA A 184 -0.38 6.70 -10.47
CA ALA A 184 0.65 6.64 -11.50
C ALA A 184 0.96 5.21 -11.95
N TYR A 185 1.02 4.24 -11.02
CA TYR A 185 1.22 2.85 -11.42
C TYR A 185 0.06 2.30 -12.26
N MET A 186 -1.17 2.77 -12.05
CA MET A 186 -2.31 2.41 -12.88
C MET A 186 -2.25 2.95 -14.32
N THR A 187 -1.46 3.98 -14.60
CA THR A 187 -1.23 4.43 -15.99
C THR A 187 -0.15 3.63 -16.70
N MET A 188 0.72 2.95 -15.94
CA MET A 188 1.87 2.20 -16.47
C MET A 188 1.66 0.67 -16.46
N LEU A 189 0.83 0.16 -15.56
CA LEU A 189 0.56 -1.26 -15.33
C LEU A 189 -0.94 -1.53 -15.41
N ASP A 190 -1.30 -2.78 -15.69
CA ASP A 190 -2.71 -3.21 -15.63
C ASP A 190 -3.27 -2.95 -14.21
N PRO A 191 -4.32 -2.13 -14.07
CA PRO A 191 -4.88 -1.75 -12.77
C PRO A 191 -5.21 -2.95 -11.89
N LYS A 192 -5.56 -4.10 -12.49
CA LYS A 192 -5.90 -5.30 -11.70
C LYS A 192 -4.76 -5.79 -10.82
N TYR A 193 -3.53 -5.70 -11.31
CA TYR A 193 -2.36 -6.12 -10.52
C TYR A 193 -2.03 -5.09 -9.44
N VAL A 194 -2.22 -3.80 -9.72
CA VAL A 194 -1.97 -2.72 -8.75
C VAL A 194 -2.97 -2.81 -7.59
N VAL A 195 -4.26 -2.96 -7.87
CA VAL A 195 -5.30 -3.07 -6.83
C VAL A 195 -5.13 -4.36 -6.02
N ALA A 196 -4.90 -5.49 -6.68
CA ALA A 196 -4.67 -6.76 -5.97
C ALA A 196 -3.44 -6.67 -5.06
N ALA A 197 -2.34 -6.11 -5.54
CA ALA A 197 -1.13 -5.92 -4.73
C ALA A 197 -1.39 -5.00 -3.53
N LEU A 198 -2.18 -3.93 -3.70
CA LEU A 198 -2.52 -3.01 -2.61
C LEU A 198 -3.36 -3.69 -1.53
N VAL A 199 -4.34 -4.50 -1.91
CA VAL A 199 -5.17 -5.25 -0.95
C VAL A 199 -4.34 -6.30 -0.21
N LEU A 200 -3.51 -7.05 -0.94
CA LEU A 200 -2.58 -8.02 -0.34
C LEU A 200 -1.63 -7.35 0.65
N ASN A 201 -1.09 -6.19 0.28
CA ASN A 201 -0.25 -5.38 1.16
C ASN A 201 -1.02 -4.95 2.41
N MET A 202 -2.25 -4.48 2.28
CA MET A 202 -3.08 -4.11 3.43
C MET A 202 -3.28 -5.30 4.38
N VAL A 203 -3.52 -6.51 3.85
CA VAL A 203 -3.67 -7.72 4.68
C VAL A 203 -2.34 -8.15 5.30
N HIS A 204 -1.21 -7.96 4.61
CA HIS A 204 0.11 -8.20 5.18
C HIS A 204 0.33 -7.38 6.47
N LEU A 205 -0.05 -6.10 6.43
CA LEU A 205 0.08 -5.18 7.56
C LEU A 205 -0.84 -5.49 8.74
N MET A 206 -1.89 -6.27 8.49
CA MET A 206 -2.86 -6.66 9.50
C MET A 206 -2.27 -7.65 10.50
N PHE A 207 -1.29 -8.49 10.11
CA PHE A 207 -0.83 -9.56 10.99
C PHE A 207 0.30 -9.12 11.93
N PRO A 208 0.22 -9.44 13.24
CA PRO A 208 1.17 -8.97 14.23
C PRO A 208 2.59 -9.49 13.97
N LEU A 209 3.53 -8.57 13.71
CA LEU A 209 4.99 -8.81 13.64
C LEU A 209 5.63 -9.01 15.04
N ARG A 210 4.92 -9.58 16.02
CA ARG A 210 5.36 -9.69 17.42
C ARG A 210 6.01 -11.02 17.79
#